data_AF-A0A3F2UCX2-F1
#
_entry.id   AF-A0A3F2UCX2-F1
#
_cell.length_a   1.000
_cell.length_b   1.000
_cell.length_c   1.000
_cell.angle_alpha   90.00
_cell.angle_beta   90.00
_cell.angle_gamma   90.00
#
_symmetry.space_group_name_H-M   'P 1'
#
loop_
_entity.id
_entity.type
_entity.pdbx_description
1 polymer ?
#
loop_
_entity_poly.entity_id
_entity_poly.type
_entity_poly.pdbx_seq_one_letter_code
_entity_poly.pdbx_strand_id
1 'polypeptide(L)'
;MADDLLDRASAEENLMRRADGLADARKMRDAIVVVLALLGELDELTPDEPDLSVFGEIADLFEDVTEFAALGAKAARQAAGEGNN
;
A
#
# COMPACT_ATOMS: atom_id res chain seq x y z
N MET A 1 -35.38 8.06 -19.45
CA MET A 1 -34.97 9.30 -18.76
C MET A 1 -34.59 9.03 -17.30
N ALA A 2 -35.44 8.40 -16.48
CA ALA A 2 -35.04 8.03 -15.10
C ALA A 2 -33.97 6.91 -15.07
N ASP A 3 -34.13 5.90 -15.92
CA ASP A 3 -33.22 4.74 -16.05
C ASP A 3 -31.80 5.17 -16.47
N ASP A 4 -31.70 5.97 -17.54
CA ASP A 4 -30.46 6.58 -18.04
C ASP A 4 -29.73 7.45 -17.00
N LEU A 5 -30.49 8.12 -16.12
CA LEU A 5 -29.93 8.91 -15.02
C LEU A 5 -29.32 8.03 -13.92
N LEU A 6 -29.94 6.88 -13.63
CA LEU A 6 -29.45 5.91 -12.67
C LEU A 6 -28.19 5.20 -13.19
N ASP A 7 -28.19 4.80 -14.47
CA ASP A 7 -27.03 4.18 -15.12
C ASP A 7 -25.82 5.10 -15.10
N ARG A 8 -26.01 6.38 -15.41
CA ARG A 8 -24.93 7.38 -15.36
C ARG A 8 -24.40 7.58 -13.94
N ALA A 9 -25.28 7.66 -12.95
CA ALA A 9 -24.88 7.80 -11.56
C ALA A 9 -24.07 6.58 -11.06
N SER A 10 -24.50 5.36 -11.40
CA SER A 10 -23.76 4.13 -11.05
C SER A 10 -22.41 4.03 -11.76
N ALA A 11 -22.32 4.49 -13.02
CA ALA A 11 -21.05 4.54 -13.74
C ALA A 11 -20.06 5.51 -13.10
N GLU A 12 -20.51 6.70 -12.69
CA GLU A 12 -19.70 7.71 -12.00
C GLU A 12 -19.21 7.20 -10.64
N GLU A 13 -20.08 6.54 -9.85
CA GLU A 13 -19.70 5.97 -8.56
C GLU A 13 -18.64 4.87 -8.69
N ASN A 14 -18.78 3.99 -9.70
CA ASN A 14 -17.79 2.95 -9.98
C ASN A 14 -16.44 3.54 -10.41
N LEU A 15 -16.45 4.63 -11.17
CA LEU A 15 -15.23 5.34 -11.56
C LEU A 15 -14.53 5.96 -10.34
N MET A 16 -15.29 6.63 -9.46
CA MET A 16 -14.76 7.20 -8.22
C MET A 16 -14.11 6.12 -7.35
N ARG A 17 -14.81 5.00 -7.11
CA ARG A 17 -14.27 3.86 -6.35
C ARG A 17 -12.96 3.33 -6.92
N ARG A 18 -12.89 3.18 -8.25
CA ARG A 18 -11.66 2.76 -8.96
C ARG A 18 -10.52 3.75 -8.78
N ALA A 19 -10.82 5.04 -8.90
CA ALA A 19 -9.83 6.10 -8.77
C ALA A 19 -9.26 6.15 -7.34
N ASP A 20 -10.13 6.08 -6.33
CA ASP A 20 -9.74 6.12 -4.92
C ASP A 20 -8.88 4.92 -4.54
N GLY A 21 -9.32 3.69 -4.86
CA GLY A 21 -8.53 2.49 -4.56
C GLY A 21 -7.18 2.47 -5.29
N LEU A 22 -7.10 2.98 -6.52
CA LEU A 22 -5.82 3.12 -7.23
C LEU A 22 -4.92 4.18 -6.58
N ALA A 23 -5.48 5.30 -6.14
CA ALA A 23 -4.73 6.34 -5.43
C ALA A 23 -4.15 5.78 -4.13
N ASP A 24 -4.92 5.02 -3.37
CA ASP A 24 -4.47 4.41 -2.13
C ASP A 24 -3.41 3.32 -2.36
N ALA A 25 -3.58 2.48 -3.39
CA ALA A 25 -2.53 1.52 -3.77
C ALA A 25 -1.20 2.21 -4.14
N ARG A 26 -1.27 3.37 -4.82
CA ARG A 26 -0.09 4.18 -5.14
C ARG A 26 0.56 4.77 -3.89
N LYS A 27 -0.23 5.26 -2.93
CA LYS A 27 0.30 5.75 -1.64
C LYS A 27 1.04 4.64 -0.88
N MET A 28 0.49 3.42 -0.86
CA MET A 28 1.16 2.29 -0.20
C MET A 28 2.47 1.91 -0.89
N ARG A 29 2.51 1.93 -2.23
CA ARG A 29 3.78 1.78 -2.96
C ARG A 29 4.78 2.87 -2.57
N ASP A 30 4.35 4.12 -2.46
CA ASP A 30 5.23 5.23 -2.10
C ASP A 30 5.75 5.09 -0.66
N ALA A 31 4.93 4.58 0.26
CA ALA A 31 5.36 4.22 1.61
C ALA A 31 6.43 3.10 1.60
N ILE A 32 6.23 2.04 0.80
CA ILE A 32 7.24 0.98 0.62
C ILE A 32 8.57 1.55 0.12
N VAL A 33 8.55 2.50 -0.83
CA VAL A 33 9.78 3.14 -1.32
C VAL A 33 10.52 3.87 -0.20
N VAL A 34 9.81 4.52 0.72
CA VAL A 34 10.43 5.15 1.90
C VAL A 34 11.07 4.10 2.81
N VAL A 35 10.36 3.01 3.13
CA VAL A 35 10.90 1.95 3.98
C VAL A 35 12.12 1.27 3.33
N LEU A 36 12.09 1.05 2.01
CA LEU A 36 13.24 0.51 1.27
C LEU A 36 14.45 1.45 1.31
N ALA A 37 14.25 2.76 1.38
CA ALA A 37 15.35 3.71 1.54
C ALA A 37 15.99 3.59 2.93
N LEU A 38 15.18 3.40 4.00
CA LEU A 38 15.67 3.16 5.36
C LEU A 38 16.40 1.80 5.47
N LEU A 39 15.85 0.76 4.84
CA LEU A 39 16.52 -0.54 4.75
C LEU A 39 17.86 -0.48 3.99
N GLY A 40 18.13 0.58 3.22
CA GLY A 40 19.45 0.81 2.62
C GLY A 40 20.56 0.98 3.67
N GLU A 41 20.23 1.37 4.90
CA GLU A 41 21.19 1.45 6.02
C GLU A 41 21.78 0.08 6.39
N LEU A 42 21.14 -1.03 5.96
CA LEU A 42 21.71 -2.38 6.07
C LEU A 42 23.09 -2.51 5.42
N ASP A 43 23.38 -1.75 4.37
CA ASP A 43 24.67 -1.77 3.69
C ASP A 43 25.81 -1.24 4.58
N GLU A 44 25.49 -0.48 5.63
CA GLU A 44 26.44 0.10 6.57
C GLU A 44 26.66 -0.80 7.81
N LEU A 45 25.80 -1.80 8.04
CA LEU A 45 25.88 -2.66 9.20
C LEU A 45 26.92 -3.76 9.05
N THR A 46 27.69 -3.95 10.11
CA THR A 46 28.70 -5.00 10.19
C THR A 46 28.26 -6.12 11.14
N PRO A 47 28.74 -7.36 10.96
CA PRO A 47 28.40 -8.46 11.85
C PRO A 47 28.85 -8.28 13.31
N ASP A 48 29.76 -7.36 13.58
CA ASP A 48 30.27 -6.98 14.90
C ASP A 48 29.58 -5.73 15.48
N GLU A 49 28.43 -5.34 14.93
CA GLU A 49 27.62 -4.22 15.43
C GLU A 49 27.39 -4.33 16.95
N PRO A 50 27.91 -3.37 17.75
CA PRO A 50 27.76 -3.40 19.20
C PRO A 50 26.32 -3.14 19.65
N ASP A 51 25.53 -2.38 18.88
CA ASP A 51 24.13 -2.12 19.19
C ASP A 51 23.20 -3.17 18.57
N LEU A 52 22.88 -4.20 19.35
CA LEU A 52 22.00 -5.26 18.90
C LEU A 52 20.53 -4.82 18.70
N SER A 53 20.13 -3.64 19.17
CA SER A 53 18.76 -3.14 19.00
C SER A 53 18.42 -2.83 17.54
N VAL A 54 19.43 -2.47 16.74
CA VAL A 54 19.30 -2.25 15.29
C VAL A 54 18.71 -3.46 14.56
N PHE A 55 19.03 -4.69 14.97
CA PHE A 55 18.42 -5.87 14.35
C PHE A 55 16.90 -5.96 14.57
N GLY A 56 16.41 -5.42 15.69
CA GLY A 56 14.98 -5.25 15.94
C GLY A 56 14.36 -4.19 15.03
N GLU A 57 15.02 -3.04 14.89
CA GLU A 57 14.56 -1.97 14.00
C GLU A 57 14.50 -2.43 12.53
N ILE A 58 15.48 -3.23 12.08
CA ILE A 58 15.46 -3.86 10.75
C ILE A 58 14.24 -4.77 10.60
N ALA A 59 13.96 -5.59 11.61
CA ALA A 59 12.81 -6.49 11.58
C ALA A 59 11.50 -5.69 11.47
N ASP A 60 11.36 -4.61 12.25
CA ASP A 60 10.21 -3.72 12.21
C ASP A 60 10.05 -3.09 10.80
N LEU A 61 11.14 -2.66 10.16
CA LEU A 61 11.09 -2.14 8.78
C LEU A 61 10.63 -3.20 7.77
N PHE A 62 11.02 -4.48 7.91
CA PHE A 62 10.49 -5.55 7.05
C PHE A 62 9.00 -5.82 7.31
N GLU A 63 8.55 -5.71 8.55
CA GLU A 63 7.14 -5.81 8.91
C GLU A 63 6.32 -4.66 8.30
N ASP A 64 6.85 -3.43 8.32
CA ASP A 64 6.23 -2.27 7.66
C ASP A 64 6.04 -2.49 6.15
N VAL A 65 7.05 -3.03 5.45
CA VAL A 65 6.90 -3.39 4.02
C VAL A 65 5.76 -4.37 3.82
N THR A 66 5.66 -5.38 4.70
CA THR A 66 4.60 -6.40 4.63
C THR A 66 3.23 -5.78 4.83
N GLU A 67 3.08 -4.89 5.82
CA GLU A 67 1.81 -4.20 6.08
C GLU A 67 1.41 -3.30 4.91
N PHE A 68 2.31 -2.44 4.42
CA PHE A 68 2.01 -1.57 3.28
C PHE A 68 1.69 -2.37 2.02
N ALA A 69 2.40 -3.47 1.76
CA ALA A 69 2.09 -4.35 0.63
C ALA A 69 0.70 -4.97 0.76
N ALA A 70 0.31 -5.43 1.94
CA ALA A 70 -1.01 -5.99 2.20
C ALA A 70 -2.13 -4.94 2.00
N LEU A 71 -1.93 -3.74 2.54
CA LEU A 71 -2.86 -2.61 2.37
C LEU A 71 -2.97 -2.18 0.90
N GLY A 72 -1.85 -2.10 0.18
CA GLY A 72 -1.82 -1.76 -1.24
C GLY A 72 -2.54 -2.80 -2.09
N ALA A 73 -2.34 -4.08 -1.80
CA ALA A 73 -3.05 -5.17 -2.47
C ALA A 73 -4.56 -5.11 -2.19
N LYS A 74 -4.98 -4.81 -0.95
CA LYS A 74 -6.39 -4.61 -0.59
C LYS A 74 -6.99 -3.44 -1.37
N ALA A 75 -6.32 -2.29 -1.41
CA ALA A 75 -6.77 -1.10 -2.13
C ALA A 75 -6.91 -1.37 -3.65
N ALA A 76 -5.95 -2.08 -4.24
CA ALA A 76 -6.00 -2.48 -5.65
C ALA A 76 -7.19 -3.41 -5.95
N ARG A 77 -7.47 -4.39 -5.09
CA ARG A 77 -8.64 -5.27 -5.21
C ARG A 77 -9.96 -4.50 -5.05
N GLN A 78 -10.01 -3.55 -4.11
CA GLN A 78 -11.17 -2.66 -3.97
C GLN A 78 -11.39 -1.81 -5.22
N ALA A 79 -10.33 -1.28 -5.84
CA ALA A 79 -10.43 -0.59 -7.12
C ALA A 79 -10.97 -1.51 -8.23
N ALA A 80 -10.54 -2.78 -8.27
CA ALA A 80 -11.06 -3.77 -9.22
C ALA A 80 -12.54 -4.13 -8.97
N GLY A 81 -13.08 -3.82 -7.79
CA GLY A 81 -14.43 -4.21 -7.37
C GLY A 81 -14.49 -5.56 -6.64
N GLU A 82 -13.35 -6.14 -6.26
CA GLU A 82 -13.24 -7.48 -5.67
C GLU A 82 -13.42 -7.50 -4.14
N GLY A 83 -13.72 -6.36 -3.50
CA GLY A 83 -13.78 -6.21 -2.04
C GLY A 83 -15.18 -6.23 -1.40
N ASN A 84 -16.23 -6.64 -2.13
CA ASN A 84 -17.63 -6.54 -1.68
C ASN A 84 -18.36 -7.89 -1.57
N ASN A 85 -17.63 -8.99 -1.32
CA ASN A 85 -18.18 -10.31 -1.00
C ASN A 85 -18.00 -10.62 0.49
#